data_AF-A0A6G0WJK7-F1
#
_entry.id   AF-A0A6G0WJK7-F1
#
_cell.length_a   1.000
_cell.length_b   1.000
_cell.length_c   1.000
_cell.angle_alpha   90.00
_cell.angle_beta   90.00
_cell.angle_gamma   90.00
#
_symmetry.space_group_name_H-M   'P 1'
#
loop_
_entity.id
_entity.type
_entity.pdbx_description
1 polymer ?
#
loop_
_entity_poly.entity_id
_entity_poly.type
_entity_poly.pdbx_seq_one_letter_code
_entity_poly.pdbx_strand_id
1 'polypeptide(L)'
;MNASIDLSATPMTHALLVDCDYSGRHFQDTTMFKIYLVDTSMTSMMSIAIQTMIGLRETTHLATQVGATVVSLTQLSKFGLGPDEPPGAEWFYGLTYDDATAFHETYHDGVSASNEYKWRIQSTNESLLIAGLSGYYRGSTASQTNMLRFLIDMTGSPVRDFVVDMYPSLAYWKDAWAWVQGLVILTIGVRVGFTIVVALSIAFTTSKSTAAAHLPDVFPTIKRHIHVRSFLLVLAFVCDGFWSIHEWALTVGFIRYNLLPLFVLGENIRSDLLMLFLVWTDGVASALRVGIWPAITVVAYILCYTHSSAIVAALSSQQVEDATAEYFNQAYIANTIAYASFGMNEWNQYVLPPEEPPLWLVAREFVWFIAPCIGIAGLLVVYKLALVAMAKLGGERYRVHTADDAENFKVSVAEMAAMRGVPSVFLDNFIPERHGIPTKGLLTLPPPRFLFSKDAFQMPKTLLWSSGWLILDHKFVVYADDLPRIVASVLTGISFGQAYCCSIRTLDSRRTLVPQLMPVPVAELSWRSLLHVSVEALWVKNLHMMTKTCATLPPRRSSSGAPIPS
;
A
#
# COMPACT_ATOMS: atom_id res chain seq x y z
N MET A 1 56.45 -1.67 2.98
CA MET A 1 57.57 -2.18 3.78
C MET A 1 57.49 -3.71 3.79
N ASN A 2 58.52 -4.41 3.33
CA ASN A 2 58.58 -5.87 3.40
C ASN A 2 58.96 -6.29 4.81
N ALA A 3 57.99 -6.44 5.71
CA ALA A 3 58.17 -7.30 6.86
C ALA A 3 57.93 -8.73 6.35
N SER A 4 58.99 -9.37 5.85
CA SER A 4 58.96 -10.82 5.63
C SER A 4 58.78 -11.46 6.99
N ILE A 5 57.60 -12.03 7.24
CA ILE A 5 57.46 -13.07 8.25
C ILE A 5 58.46 -14.16 7.83
N ASP A 6 59.54 -14.29 8.58
CA ASP A 6 60.55 -15.31 8.35
C ASP A 6 59.97 -16.65 8.80
N LEU A 7 59.28 -17.33 7.87
CA LEU A 7 58.75 -18.69 8.05
C LEU A 7 59.87 -19.74 8.22
N SER A 8 61.15 -19.34 8.12
CA SER A 8 62.31 -20.18 8.31
C SER A 8 63.05 -19.93 9.64
N ALA A 9 62.51 -19.07 10.51
CA ALA A 9 63.07 -18.85 11.84
C ALA A 9 63.08 -20.17 12.64
N THR A 10 64.27 -20.75 12.80
CA THR A 10 64.50 -21.86 13.73
C THR A 10 64.86 -21.30 15.10
N PRO A 11 64.16 -21.69 16.17
CA PRO A 11 63.05 -22.64 16.20
C PRO A 11 61.74 -22.03 15.71
N MET A 12 60.98 -22.80 14.91
CA MET A 12 59.59 -22.44 14.58
C MET A 12 58.84 -22.33 15.90
N THR A 13 58.28 -21.16 16.18
CA THR A 13 57.46 -20.93 17.38
C THR A 13 55.98 -21.13 17.09
N HIS A 14 55.55 -20.85 15.85
CA HIS A 14 54.14 -20.93 15.44
C HIS A 14 54.00 -21.51 14.03
N ALA A 15 52.91 -22.23 13.80
CA ALA A 15 52.45 -22.70 12.50
C ALA A 15 51.29 -21.83 12.02
N LEU A 16 51.33 -21.37 10.76
CA LEU A 16 50.26 -20.63 10.11
C LEU A 16 49.39 -21.59 9.28
N LEU A 17 48.10 -21.61 9.56
CA LEU A 17 47.09 -22.31 8.77
C LEU A 17 46.24 -21.27 8.04
N VAL A 18 46.27 -21.32 6.72
CA VAL A 18 45.43 -20.49 5.85
C VAL A 18 44.26 -21.33 5.38
N ASP A 19 43.04 -20.91 5.71
CA ASP A 19 41.84 -21.59 5.26
C ASP A 19 41.45 -21.05 3.87
N CYS A 20 41.88 -21.77 2.82
CA CYS A 20 41.62 -21.40 1.44
C CYS A 20 40.17 -21.68 0.99
N ASP A 21 39.41 -22.45 1.76
CA ASP A 21 38.01 -22.80 1.47
C ASP A 21 37.03 -21.90 2.24
N TYR A 22 37.53 -20.99 3.09
CA TYR A 22 36.73 -20.08 3.87
C TYR A 22 35.98 -19.07 2.98
N SER A 23 34.65 -19.07 3.08
CA SER A 23 33.78 -18.22 2.24
C SER A 23 32.94 -17.22 3.02
N GLY A 24 33.35 -16.79 4.22
CA GLY A 24 32.68 -15.70 4.96
C GLY A 24 31.16 -15.79 5.02
N ARG A 25 30.45 -14.79 4.45
CA ARG A 25 28.99 -14.63 4.54
C ARG A 25 28.19 -15.58 3.63
N HIS A 26 28.73 -15.97 2.47
CA HIS A 26 28.11 -16.93 1.53
C HIS A 26 29.14 -17.46 0.52
N PHE A 27 28.79 -18.49 -0.27
CA PHE A 27 29.66 -19.05 -1.32
C PHE A 27 30.31 -17.95 -2.18
N GLN A 28 31.65 -17.94 -2.24
CA GLN A 28 32.51 -16.95 -2.92
C GLN A 28 32.59 -15.54 -2.30
N ASP A 29 32.36 -15.38 -0.99
CA ASP A 29 32.68 -14.12 -0.32
C ASP A 29 34.20 -13.85 -0.35
N THR A 30 34.60 -12.89 -1.18
CA THR A 30 36.00 -12.48 -1.41
C THR A 30 36.41 -11.30 -0.54
N THR A 31 35.53 -10.86 0.36
CA THR A 31 35.75 -9.68 1.22
C THR A 31 36.16 -10.07 2.62
N MET A 32 36.31 -11.36 2.89
CA MET A 32 36.74 -11.87 4.18
C MET A 32 37.87 -12.88 4.02
N PHE A 33 38.78 -12.85 4.97
CA PHE A 33 39.94 -13.72 5.03
C PHE A 33 40.12 -14.19 6.47
N LYS A 34 40.31 -15.50 6.67
CA LYS A 34 40.50 -16.09 8.00
C LYS A 34 41.76 -16.94 8.02
N ILE A 35 42.62 -16.70 9.01
CA ILE A 35 43.83 -17.47 9.24
C ILE A 35 43.92 -17.87 10.70
N TYR A 36 44.61 -18.98 10.93
CA TYR A 36 44.87 -19.47 12.26
C TYR A 36 46.38 -19.55 12.49
N LEU A 37 46.81 -19.09 13.66
CA LEU A 37 48.19 -19.18 14.11
C LEU A 37 48.21 -20.11 15.33
N VAL A 38 48.91 -21.22 15.21
CA VAL A 38 48.96 -22.28 16.23
C VAL A 38 50.37 -22.32 16.80
N ASP A 39 50.51 -22.27 18.13
CA ASP A 39 51.82 -22.48 18.76
C ASP A 39 52.30 -23.93 18.48
N THR A 40 53.58 -24.08 18.15
CA THR A 40 54.23 -25.39 17.96
C THR A 40 54.12 -26.32 19.17
N SER A 41 53.96 -25.77 20.37
CA SER A 41 53.67 -26.56 21.57
C SER A 41 52.23 -27.09 21.64
N MET A 42 51.37 -26.73 20.68
CA MET A 42 49.94 -27.06 20.61
C MET A 42 49.16 -26.68 21.87
N THR A 43 49.59 -25.60 22.55
CA THR A 43 48.94 -25.10 23.76
C THR A 43 47.97 -23.96 23.48
N SER A 44 48.28 -23.11 22.50
CA SER A 44 47.49 -21.93 22.15
C SER A 44 47.24 -21.85 20.65
N MET A 45 46.11 -21.21 20.31
CA MET A 45 45.68 -20.97 18.95
C MET A 45 45.07 -19.57 18.87
N MET A 46 45.45 -18.84 17.84
CA MET A 46 44.92 -17.51 17.52
C MET A 46 44.18 -17.58 16.18
N SER A 47 42.99 -17.00 16.12
CA SER A 47 42.24 -16.75 14.87
C SER A 47 42.37 -15.28 14.53
N ILE A 48 42.71 -14.99 13.28
CA ILE A 48 42.71 -13.65 12.72
C ILE A 48 41.71 -13.64 11.58
N ALA A 49 40.64 -12.86 11.75
CA ALA A 49 39.56 -12.73 10.80
C ALA A 49 39.53 -11.29 10.28
N ILE A 50 39.87 -11.08 9.01
CA ILE A 50 39.92 -9.78 8.35
C ILE A 50 38.70 -9.65 7.44
N GLN A 51 37.98 -8.55 7.52
CA GLN A 51 36.90 -8.22 6.59
C GLN A 51 37.02 -6.78 6.11
N THR A 52 36.92 -6.57 4.80
CA THR A 52 36.86 -5.23 4.20
C THR A 52 35.44 -4.67 4.27
N MET A 53 35.31 -3.47 4.81
CA MET A 53 34.07 -2.74 5.07
C MET A 53 34.23 -1.26 4.69
N ILE A 54 33.16 -0.48 4.85
CA ILE A 54 33.21 0.97 4.72
C ILE A 54 33.31 1.61 6.10
N GLY A 55 34.25 2.54 6.26
CA GLY A 55 34.37 3.43 7.40
C GLY A 55 33.99 4.86 7.06
N LEU A 56 33.08 5.45 7.81
CA LEU A 56 32.76 6.87 7.78
C LEU A 56 33.53 7.58 8.88
N ARG A 57 34.36 8.55 8.49
CA ARG A 57 35.06 9.46 9.40
C ARG A 57 34.09 10.52 9.89
N GLU A 58 33.77 10.54 11.18
CA GLU A 58 32.77 11.48 11.70
C GLU A 58 33.26 12.94 11.63
N THR A 59 34.58 13.17 11.69
CA THR A 59 35.19 14.51 11.67
C THR A 59 35.12 15.17 10.30
N THR A 60 35.29 14.40 9.23
CA THR A 60 35.41 14.89 7.84
C THR A 60 34.21 14.51 6.97
N HIS A 61 33.32 13.63 7.47
CA HIS A 61 32.22 13.03 6.72
C HIS A 61 32.68 12.31 5.43
N LEU A 62 33.91 11.81 5.42
CA LEU A 62 34.46 11.03 4.32
C LEU A 62 34.25 9.54 4.56
N ALA A 63 33.68 8.86 3.57
CA ALA A 63 33.59 7.41 3.52
C ALA A 63 34.84 6.84 2.85
N THR A 64 35.48 5.86 3.48
CA THR A 64 36.69 5.19 2.98
C THR A 64 36.57 3.69 3.21
N GLN A 65 37.23 2.88 2.39
CA GLN A 65 37.38 1.46 2.67
C GLN A 65 38.24 1.26 3.93
N VAL A 66 37.87 0.27 4.75
CA VAL A 66 38.60 -0.14 5.95
C VAL A 66 38.68 -1.67 6.01
N GLY A 67 39.82 -2.21 6.47
CA GLY A 67 40.03 -3.62 6.73
C GLY A 67 39.89 -3.90 8.23
N ALA A 68 38.71 -4.35 8.65
CA ALA A 68 38.46 -4.67 10.03
C ALA A 68 38.99 -6.05 10.42
N THR A 69 39.82 -6.12 11.46
CA THR A 69 40.45 -7.38 11.89
C THR A 69 40.06 -7.75 13.31
N VAL A 70 39.56 -8.97 13.47
CA VAL A 70 39.28 -9.54 14.77
C VAL A 70 40.38 -10.54 15.10
N VAL A 71 41.00 -10.38 16.27
CA VAL A 71 42.03 -11.30 16.75
C VAL A 71 41.51 -12.00 18.01
N SER A 72 41.38 -13.31 17.92
CA SER A 72 40.86 -14.13 19.00
C SER A 72 41.93 -15.13 19.43
N LEU A 73 42.37 -15.05 20.68
CA LEU A 73 43.39 -15.94 21.24
C LEU A 73 42.75 -16.89 22.25
N THR A 74 43.03 -18.18 22.13
CA THR A 74 42.55 -19.19 23.08
C THR A 74 43.55 -20.31 23.33
N GLN A 75 43.33 -21.06 24.41
CA GLN A 75 44.08 -22.28 24.68
C GLN A 75 43.39 -23.46 24.00
N LEU A 76 44.17 -24.34 23.36
CA LEU A 76 43.65 -25.51 22.65
C LEU A 76 42.85 -26.46 23.55
N SER A 77 43.20 -26.52 24.84
CA SER A 77 42.48 -27.29 25.87
C SER A 77 41.03 -26.83 26.07
N LYS A 78 40.68 -25.59 25.73
CA LYS A 78 39.34 -25.02 25.91
C LYS A 78 38.33 -25.50 24.86
N PHE A 79 38.78 -25.93 23.69
CA PHE A 79 37.86 -26.45 22.65
C PHE A 79 37.15 -27.74 23.06
N GLY A 80 37.76 -28.54 23.95
CA GLY A 80 37.15 -29.77 24.47
C GLY A 80 36.10 -29.55 25.57
N LEU A 81 35.97 -28.33 26.10
CA LEU A 81 35.11 -27.99 27.25
C LEU A 81 33.83 -27.21 26.84
N GLY A 82 33.71 -26.82 25.58
CA GLY A 82 32.66 -25.91 25.11
C GLY A 82 33.00 -24.43 25.34
N PRO A 83 32.19 -23.49 24.82
CA PRO A 83 32.48 -22.06 24.92
C PRO A 83 32.41 -21.58 26.38
N ASP A 84 33.50 -20.98 26.87
CA ASP A 84 33.50 -20.23 28.14
C ASP A 84 32.70 -18.91 27.97
N GLU A 85 32.00 -18.47 29.04
CA GLU A 85 31.46 -17.10 29.15
C GLU A 85 32.59 -16.06 29.07
N PRO A 86 32.34 -14.85 28.52
CA PRO A 86 33.35 -14.13 27.73
C PRO A 86 34.38 -13.35 28.57
N PRO A 87 35.69 -13.52 28.32
CA PRO A 87 36.69 -12.47 28.48
C PRO A 87 37.03 -11.87 27.10
N GLY A 88 36.83 -10.56 26.96
CA GLY A 88 36.89 -9.82 25.69
C GLY A 88 38.12 -10.12 24.83
N ALA A 89 37.86 -10.41 23.55
CA ALA A 89 38.87 -10.51 22.51
C ALA A 89 39.47 -9.13 22.20
N GLU A 90 40.75 -9.11 21.79
CA GLU A 90 41.43 -7.90 21.32
C GLU A 90 41.09 -7.65 19.83
N TRP A 91 40.74 -6.41 19.49
CA TRP A 91 40.35 -6.05 18.14
C TRP A 91 41.40 -5.13 17.50
N PHE A 92 41.79 -5.40 16.25
CA PHE A 92 42.82 -4.64 15.52
C PHE A 92 42.26 -4.13 14.19
N TYR A 93 42.58 -2.90 13.75
CA TYR A 93 41.95 -2.35 12.54
C TYR A 93 42.96 -1.77 11.57
N GLY A 94 42.82 -2.15 10.31
CA GLY A 94 43.63 -1.67 9.21
C GLY A 94 42.83 -0.62 8.49
N LEU A 95 43.24 0.63 8.61
CA LEU A 95 42.60 1.69 7.84
C LEU A 95 43.40 1.83 6.55
N THR A 96 42.85 1.32 5.45
CA THR A 96 43.53 1.28 4.14
C THR A 96 43.56 2.64 3.42
N TYR A 97 43.28 3.76 4.12
CA TYR A 97 43.25 5.08 3.48
C TYR A 97 44.65 5.63 3.15
N ASP A 98 45.70 5.06 3.73
CA ASP A 98 47.08 5.32 3.36
C ASP A 98 47.69 4.03 2.81
N ASP A 99 48.05 4.04 1.52
CA ASP A 99 48.78 2.93 0.92
C ASP A 99 49.99 2.56 1.80
N ALA A 100 49.99 1.32 2.29
CA ALA A 100 51.07 0.73 3.10
C ALA A 100 51.27 1.29 4.52
N THR A 101 50.24 1.84 5.19
CA THR A 101 50.29 2.08 6.65
C THR A 101 49.94 0.83 7.47
N ALA A 102 50.52 0.76 8.66
CA ALA A 102 50.25 -0.32 9.61
C ALA A 102 48.82 -0.21 10.18
N PHE A 103 48.30 -1.33 10.66
CA PHE A 103 47.05 -1.37 11.41
C PHE A 103 47.13 -0.41 12.61
N HIS A 104 46.08 0.37 12.82
CA HIS A 104 45.93 1.26 13.96
C HIS A 104 45.20 0.54 15.09
N GLU A 105 45.71 0.70 16.32
CA GLU A 105 44.98 0.28 17.51
C GLU A 105 43.77 1.19 17.73
N THR A 106 42.65 0.62 18.17
CA THR A 106 41.40 1.36 18.40
C THR A 106 40.78 1.05 19.76
N TYR A 107 39.89 1.92 20.22
CA TYR A 107 38.94 1.66 21.29
C TYR A 107 37.58 1.26 20.70
N HIS A 108 36.98 0.22 21.26
CA HIS A 108 35.62 -0.19 20.95
C HIS A 108 34.60 0.60 21.78
N ASP A 109 33.94 1.59 21.18
CA ASP A 109 32.94 2.45 21.84
C ASP A 109 31.50 1.88 21.75
N GLY A 110 31.35 0.67 21.21
CA GLY A 110 30.06 -0.01 21.06
C GLY A 110 29.55 -0.06 19.62
N VAL A 111 28.26 -0.38 19.49
CA VAL A 111 27.54 -0.44 18.21
C VAL A 111 26.49 0.67 18.18
N SER A 112 26.37 1.35 17.04
CA SER A 112 25.36 2.39 16.80
C SER A 112 23.95 1.81 16.69
N ALA A 113 22.92 2.64 16.88
CA ALA A 113 21.53 2.23 16.65
C ALA A 113 21.25 1.83 15.17
N SER A 114 22.12 2.26 14.25
CA SER A 114 22.09 1.96 12.82
C SER A 114 22.91 0.72 12.44
N ASN A 115 23.36 -0.08 13.41
CA ASN A 115 24.19 -1.27 13.22
C ASN A 115 25.52 -0.96 12.53
N GLU A 116 26.24 0.04 13.05
CA GLU A 116 27.61 0.37 12.68
C GLU A 116 28.51 0.29 13.92
N TYR A 117 29.71 -0.23 13.79
CA TYR A 117 30.70 -0.15 14.85
C TYR A 117 31.11 1.29 15.10
N LYS A 118 31.11 1.71 16.36
CA LYS A 118 31.67 2.98 16.80
C LYS A 118 33.05 2.73 17.37
N TRP A 119 34.10 3.10 16.65
CA TRP A 119 35.46 2.98 17.13
C TRP A 119 36.19 4.31 17.18
N ARG A 120 37.25 4.33 17.97
CA ARG A 120 38.12 5.49 18.09
C ARG A 120 39.57 5.09 17.92
N ILE A 121 40.28 5.75 17.02
CA ILE A 121 41.71 5.49 16.80
C ILE A 121 42.48 5.94 18.04
N GLN A 122 43.31 5.07 18.64
CA GLN A 122 44.02 5.41 19.88
C GLN A 122 45.02 6.55 19.71
N SER A 123 45.72 6.60 18.58
CA SER A 123 46.77 7.58 18.31
C SER A 123 46.25 8.99 18.03
N THR A 124 45.10 9.12 17.36
CA THR A 124 44.53 10.42 16.92
C THR A 124 43.26 10.81 17.67
N ASN A 125 42.68 9.87 18.44
CA ASN A 125 41.38 10.00 19.10
C ASN A 125 40.23 10.36 18.12
N GLU A 126 40.39 10.04 16.83
CA GLU A 126 39.36 10.23 15.81
C GLU A 126 38.32 9.10 15.86
N SER A 127 37.04 9.46 15.75
CA SER A 127 35.93 8.51 15.72
C SER A 127 35.56 8.06 14.30
N LEU A 128 35.27 6.76 14.19
CA LEU A 128 34.93 6.07 12.96
C LEU A 128 33.65 5.26 13.15
N LEU A 129 32.78 5.32 12.14
CA LEU A 129 31.61 4.45 12.02
C LEU A 129 31.87 3.41 10.93
N ILE A 130 31.90 2.13 11.28
CA ILE A 130 32.31 1.07 10.36
C ILE A 130 31.19 0.05 10.18
N ALA A 131 30.84 -0.25 8.93
CA ALA A 131 29.87 -1.29 8.59
C ALA A 131 30.11 -1.85 7.19
N GLY A 132 29.78 -3.13 7.00
CA GLY A 132 29.61 -3.69 5.67
C GLY A 132 28.27 -3.26 5.08
N LEU A 133 28.26 -2.91 3.79
CA LEU A 133 27.04 -2.53 3.07
C LEU A 133 26.70 -3.57 2.00
N SER A 134 25.41 -3.79 1.79
CA SER A 134 24.92 -4.77 0.81
C SER A 134 23.52 -4.36 0.37
N GLY A 135 23.23 -4.35 -0.93
CA GLY A 135 21.94 -3.94 -1.47
C GLY A 135 22.11 -2.97 -2.62
N TYR A 136 21.09 -2.16 -2.88
CA TYR A 136 21.06 -1.35 -4.08
C TYR A 136 20.44 0.03 -3.85
N TYR A 137 20.76 0.95 -4.75
CA TYR A 137 20.16 2.28 -4.78
C TYR A 137 19.92 2.76 -6.21
N ARG A 138 18.91 3.62 -6.39
CA ARG A 138 18.59 4.24 -7.68
C ARG A 138 18.84 5.74 -7.59
N GLY A 139 19.62 6.26 -8.55
CA GLY A 139 20.03 7.66 -8.59
C GLY A 139 21.09 8.00 -7.53
N SER A 140 20.70 8.05 -6.26
CA SER A 140 21.63 8.24 -5.14
C SER A 140 21.15 7.51 -3.88
N THR A 141 22.08 7.23 -2.98
CA THR A 141 21.82 6.63 -1.65
C THR A 141 20.89 7.48 -0.79
N ALA A 142 20.79 8.78 -1.10
CA ALA A 142 19.88 9.70 -0.42
C ALA A 142 18.49 9.76 -1.05
N SER A 143 18.29 9.23 -2.26
CA SER A 143 17.02 9.29 -2.99
C SER A 143 16.17 8.03 -2.81
N GLN A 144 16.67 6.89 -3.28
CA GLN A 144 15.97 5.61 -3.27
C GLN A 144 17.00 4.52 -2.98
N THR A 145 16.89 3.87 -1.83
CA THR A 145 17.85 2.84 -1.43
C THR A 145 17.20 1.77 -0.58
N ASN A 146 17.65 0.54 -0.79
CA ASN A 146 17.35 -0.59 0.04
C ASN A 146 18.66 -1.35 0.26
N MET A 147 19.22 -1.19 1.45
CA MET A 147 20.51 -1.74 1.82
C MET A 147 20.45 -2.43 3.19
N LEU A 148 21.44 -3.27 3.45
CA LEU A 148 21.71 -3.93 4.70
C LEU A 148 23.04 -3.43 5.21
N ARG A 149 23.04 -3.00 6.47
CA ARG A 149 24.25 -2.75 7.25
C ARG A 149 24.53 -3.98 8.07
N PHE A 150 25.67 -4.60 7.85
CA PHE A 150 26.07 -5.80 8.58
C PHE A 150 27.41 -5.59 9.26
N LEU A 151 27.59 -6.29 10.37
CA LEU A 151 28.79 -6.27 11.18
C LEU A 151 29.28 -7.71 11.36
N ILE A 152 30.57 -7.89 11.63
CA ILE A 152 31.15 -9.18 12.01
C ILE A 152 31.17 -9.29 13.54
N ASP A 153 30.13 -9.89 14.12
CA ASP A 153 30.00 -10.01 15.57
C ASP A 153 30.76 -11.23 16.10
N MET A 154 31.85 -10.95 16.79
CA MET A 154 32.66 -11.93 17.50
C MET A 154 32.45 -11.64 18.99
N THR A 155 31.90 -12.58 19.73
CA THR A 155 31.39 -12.33 21.11
C THR A 155 32.45 -12.05 22.15
N GLY A 156 33.73 -12.14 21.78
CA GLY A 156 34.81 -12.22 22.75
C GLY A 156 34.76 -13.53 23.55
N SER A 157 34.05 -14.55 23.05
CA SER A 157 34.25 -15.93 23.50
C SER A 157 35.13 -16.58 22.44
N PRO A 158 36.42 -16.77 22.71
CA PRO A 158 37.34 -17.14 21.66
C PRO A 158 36.93 -18.41 20.94
N VAL A 159 36.55 -19.46 21.70
CA VAL A 159 36.08 -20.75 21.18
C VAL A 159 34.88 -20.61 20.25
N ARG A 160 33.92 -19.70 20.55
CA ARG A 160 32.77 -19.47 19.67
C ARG A 160 33.20 -18.80 18.36
N ASP A 161 34.07 -17.80 18.46
CA ASP A 161 34.57 -17.01 17.34
C ASP A 161 35.44 -17.86 16.37
N PHE A 162 35.99 -18.99 16.85
CA PHE A 162 36.61 -20.01 16.00
C PHE A 162 35.60 -20.85 15.19
N VAL A 163 34.39 -21.07 15.70
CA VAL A 163 33.43 -22.05 15.14
C VAL A 163 32.27 -21.40 14.38
N VAL A 164 31.84 -20.21 14.81
CA VAL A 164 30.65 -19.53 14.29
C VAL A 164 30.98 -18.09 13.94
N ASP A 165 30.85 -17.75 12.67
CA ASP A 165 30.87 -16.36 12.22
C ASP A 165 29.45 -15.81 12.25
N MET A 166 29.22 -14.75 13.03
CA MET A 166 27.90 -14.15 13.20
C MET A 166 27.84 -12.79 12.52
N TYR A 167 26.86 -12.60 11.63
CA TYR A 167 26.63 -11.33 10.94
C TYR A 167 25.30 -10.70 11.34
N PRO A 168 25.23 -9.95 12.46
CA PRO A 168 24.05 -9.14 12.71
C PRO A 168 23.90 -8.12 11.58
N SER A 169 22.72 -8.14 10.95
CA SER A 169 22.38 -7.22 9.87
C SER A 169 21.14 -6.41 10.22
N LEU A 170 21.18 -5.12 9.94
CA LEU A 170 20.05 -4.22 10.03
C LEU A 170 19.75 -3.66 8.65
N ALA A 171 18.49 -3.80 8.23
CA ALA A 171 18.06 -3.23 6.98
C ALA A 171 17.83 -1.71 7.11
N TYR A 172 18.28 -0.98 6.11
CA TYR A 172 18.11 0.45 5.94
C TYR A 172 17.42 0.70 4.61
N TRP A 173 16.27 1.36 4.67
CA TRP A 173 15.46 1.67 3.50
C TRP A 173 15.18 3.17 3.46
N LYS A 174 15.15 3.75 2.26
CA LYS A 174 14.77 5.15 2.05
C LYS A 174 14.10 5.31 0.70
N ASP A 175 13.00 6.06 0.71
CA ASP A 175 12.30 6.50 -0.49
C ASP A 175 11.95 7.99 -0.36
N ALA A 176 12.56 8.83 -1.21
CA ALA A 176 12.34 10.28 -1.25
C ALA A 176 10.93 10.67 -1.75
N TRP A 177 10.21 9.77 -2.42
CA TRP A 177 8.85 10.00 -2.94
C TRP A 177 7.75 9.43 -2.04
N ALA A 178 8.11 8.73 -0.96
CA ALA A 178 7.17 8.12 -0.01
C ALA A 178 6.15 9.12 0.56
N TRP A 179 6.50 10.41 0.68
CA TRP A 179 5.58 11.44 1.16
C TRP A 179 4.38 11.66 0.21
N VAL A 180 4.56 11.47 -1.11
CA VAL A 180 3.46 11.57 -2.09
C VAL A 180 2.45 10.46 -1.85
N GLN A 181 2.93 9.22 -1.70
CA GLN A 181 2.10 8.07 -1.36
C GLN A 181 1.42 8.28 0.01
N GLY A 182 2.16 8.82 0.98
CA GLY A 182 1.65 9.18 2.31
C GLY A 182 0.47 10.17 2.25
N LEU A 183 0.54 11.21 1.42
CA LEU A 183 -0.57 12.16 1.23
C LEU A 183 -1.80 11.51 0.59
N VAL A 184 -1.61 10.63 -0.39
CA VAL A 184 -2.71 9.88 -1.02
C VAL A 184 -3.39 8.98 0.02
N ILE A 185 -2.60 8.24 0.82
CA ILE A 185 -3.12 7.36 1.86
C ILE A 185 -3.85 8.17 2.94
N LEU A 186 -3.26 9.27 3.43
CA LEU A 186 -3.82 10.11 4.50
C LEU A 186 -5.16 10.73 4.09
N THR A 187 -5.21 11.38 2.92
CA THR A 187 -6.42 12.08 2.46
C THR A 187 -7.62 11.15 2.31
N ILE A 188 -7.37 9.90 1.91
CA ILE A 188 -8.42 8.90 1.70
C ILE A 188 -8.75 8.18 2.99
N GLY A 189 -7.76 7.88 3.83
CA GLY A 189 -7.98 7.34 5.18
C GLY A 189 -8.89 8.24 6.00
N VAL A 190 -8.68 9.56 5.94
CA VAL A 190 -9.55 10.56 6.59
C VAL A 190 -10.96 10.52 6.01
N ARG A 191 -11.13 10.48 4.68
CA ARG A 191 -12.45 10.46 4.04
C ARG A 191 -13.23 9.17 4.34
N VAL A 192 -12.60 8.01 4.18
CA VAL A 192 -13.21 6.71 4.49
C VAL A 192 -13.53 6.61 5.97
N GLY A 193 -12.61 7.03 6.84
CA GLY A 193 -12.82 7.10 8.28
C GLY A 193 -14.01 7.99 8.63
N PHE A 194 -14.11 9.17 8.01
CA PHE A 194 -15.27 10.05 8.17
C PHE A 194 -16.58 9.38 7.75
N THR A 195 -16.64 8.73 6.59
CA THR A 195 -17.85 8.02 6.15
C THR A 195 -18.25 6.90 7.13
N ILE A 196 -17.27 6.16 7.66
CA ILE A 196 -17.52 5.13 8.68
C ILE A 196 -18.09 5.74 9.96
N VAL A 197 -17.52 6.85 10.45
CA VAL A 197 -18.02 7.56 11.64
C VAL A 197 -19.46 8.04 11.44
N VAL A 198 -19.76 8.63 10.28
CA VAL A 198 -21.13 9.06 9.94
C VAL A 198 -22.08 7.86 9.88
N ALA A 199 -21.67 6.74 9.26
CA ALA A 199 -22.46 5.51 9.20
C ALA A 199 -22.76 4.94 10.61
N LEU A 200 -21.76 4.96 11.51
CA LEU A 200 -21.94 4.55 12.91
C LEU A 200 -22.88 5.50 13.67
N SER A 201 -22.78 6.81 13.44
CA SER A 201 -23.69 7.80 14.03
C SER A 201 -25.15 7.58 13.60
N ILE A 202 -25.37 7.28 12.31
CA ILE A 202 -26.68 6.92 11.78
C ILE A 202 -27.20 5.63 12.41
N ALA A 203 -26.35 4.60 12.50
CA ALA A 203 -26.72 3.32 13.12
C ALA A 203 -27.13 3.49 14.59
N PHE A 204 -26.40 4.33 15.33
CA PHE A 204 -26.70 4.65 16.72
C PHE A 204 -28.03 5.40 16.87
N THR A 205 -28.26 6.44 16.05
CA THR A 205 -29.50 7.23 16.07
C THR A 205 -30.70 6.38 15.68
N THR A 206 -30.54 5.52 14.68
CA THR A 206 -31.59 4.59 14.22
C THR A 206 -31.91 3.54 15.27
N SER A 207 -30.90 2.99 15.96
CA SER A 207 -31.11 2.03 17.05
C SER A 207 -31.85 2.64 18.25
N LYS A 208 -31.74 3.96 18.46
CA LYS A 208 -32.50 4.66 19.50
C LYS A 208 -33.95 4.93 19.10
N SER A 209 -34.21 5.21 17.82
CA SER A 209 -35.58 5.51 17.35
C SER A 209 -36.37 4.25 17.00
N THR A 210 -35.69 3.20 16.56
CA THR A 210 -36.25 1.94 16.08
C THR A 210 -35.50 0.82 16.79
N ALA A 211 -36.19 -0.13 17.41
CA ALA A 211 -35.57 -1.25 18.14
C ALA A 211 -34.74 -2.23 17.27
N ALA A 212 -34.48 -1.88 16.01
CA ALA A 212 -33.68 -2.64 15.06
C ALA A 212 -32.44 -1.84 14.67
N ALA A 213 -31.26 -2.38 14.98
CA ALA A 213 -29.99 -1.81 14.54
C ALA A 213 -29.86 -1.94 13.01
N HIS A 214 -29.69 -0.81 12.32
CA HIS A 214 -29.49 -0.78 10.88
C HIS A 214 -28.18 -0.05 10.56
N LEU A 215 -27.19 -0.78 10.06
CA LEU A 215 -25.96 -0.22 9.55
C LEU A 215 -26.17 0.17 8.08
N PRO A 216 -26.02 1.46 7.71
CA PRO A 216 -26.12 1.86 6.32
C PRO A 216 -24.92 1.33 5.52
N ASP A 217 -25.14 1.03 4.25
CA ASP A 217 -24.15 0.42 3.37
C ASP A 217 -23.10 1.44 2.92
N VAL A 218 -21.90 1.36 3.48
CA VAL A 218 -20.81 2.34 3.23
C VAL A 218 -20.11 2.12 1.89
N PHE A 219 -20.28 0.95 1.28
CA PHE A 219 -19.49 0.53 0.13
C PHE A 219 -19.66 1.42 -1.12
N PRO A 220 -20.86 1.91 -1.49
CA PRO A 220 -21.02 2.82 -2.64
C PRO A 220 -20.20 4.11 -2.53
N THR A 221 -20.13 4.70 -1.33
CA THR A 221 -19.31 5.89 -1.06
C THR A 221 -17.83 5.56 -1.13
N ILE A 222 -17.42 4.45 -0.50
CA ILE A 222 -16.03 3.95 -0.54
C ILE A 222 -15.59 3.66 -1.97
N LYS A 223 -16.46 3.04 -2.79
CA LYS A 223 -16.19 2.71 -4.19
C LYS A 223 -15.73 3.92 -5.00
N ARG A 224 -16.41 5.08 -4.86
CA ARG A 224 -16.00 6.32 -5.54
C ARG A 224 -14.59 6.75 -5.12
N HIS A 225 -14.27 6.63 -3.84
CA HIS A 225 -12.95 6.98 -3.33
C HIS A 225 -11.86 5.97 -3.74
N ILE A 226 -12.19 4.68 -3.86
CA ILE A 226 -11.27 3.64 -4.36
C ILE A 226 -10.83 3.95 -5.80
N HIS A 227 -11.74 4.40 -6.66
CA HIS A 227 -11.41 4.79 -8.04
C HIS A 227 -10.44 5.97 -8.11
N VAL A 228 -10.74 7.04 -7.37
CA VAL A 228 -9.85 8.22 -7.28
C VAL A 228 -8.49 7.81 -6.69
N ARG A 229 -8.48 6.96 -5.65
CA ARG A 229 -7.25 6.44 -5.05
C ARG A 229 -6.39 5.73 -6.08
N SER A 230 -6.99 4.81 -6.81
CA SER A 230 -6.26 3.94 -7.73
C SER A 230 -5.66 4.74 -8.87
N PHE A 231 -6.37 5.77 -9.34
CA PHE A 231 -5.82 6.72 -10.31
C PHE A 231 -4.61 7.49 -9.76
N LEU A 232 -4.73 8.08 -8.56
CA LEU A 232 -3.63 8.81 -7.92
C LEU A 232 -2.44 7.90 -7.60
N LEU A 233 -2.71 6.64 -7.22
CA LEU A 233 -1.70 5.64 -6.93
C LEU A 233 -0.91 5.28 -8.20
N VAL A 234 -1.58 5.04 -9.32
CA VAL A 234 -0.90 4.78 -10.61
C VAL A 234 -0.04 5.98 -11.01
N LEU A 235 -0.55 7.21 -10.84
CA LEU A 235 0.24 8.42 -11.09
C LEU A 235 1.46 8.51 -10.16
N ALA A 236 1.30 8.18 -8.88
CA ALA A 236 2.41 8.15 -7.92
C ALA A 236 3.48 7.12 -8.33
N PHE A 237 3.07 5.91 -8.77
CA PHE A 237 4.00 4.92 -9.29
C PHE A 237 4.74 5.41 -10.54
N VAL A 238 4.06 6.10 -11.46
CA VAL A 238 4.71 6.67 -12.65
C VAL A 238 5.73 7.75 -12.27
N CYS A 239 5.39 8.64 -11.34
CA CYS A 239 6.29 9.69 -10.87
C CYS A 239 7.54 9.13 -10.16
N ASP A 240 7.38 8.03 -9.44
CA ASP A 240 8.43 7.35 -8.67
C ASP A 240 9.24 6.32 -9.49
N GLY A 241 8.98 6.22 -10.81
CA GLY A 241 9.65 5.24 -11.67
C GLY A 241 9.36 3.79 -11.27
N PHE A 242 8.17 3.55 -10.72
CA PHE A 242 7.71 2.27 -10.17
C PHE A 242 8.64 1.67 -9.12
N TRP A 243 9.38 2.50 -8.35
CA TRP A 243 10.37 2.03 -7.39
C TRP A 243 9.81 1.01 -6.39
N SER A 244 8.66 1.28 -5.77
CA SER A 244 8.05 0.34 -4.81
C SER A 244 7.74 -1.05 -5.40
N ILE A 245 7.32 -1.12 -6.67
CA ILE A 245 7.06 -2.39 -7.37
C ILE A 245 8.37 -3.14 -7.61
N HIS A 246 9.40 -2.44 -8.09
CA HIS A 246 10.73 -3.00 -8.34
C HIS A 246 11.40 -3.47 -7.05
N GLU A 247 11.35 -2.67 -5.99
CA GLU A 247 11.90 -2.96 -4.68
C GLU A 247 11.30 -4.24 -4.08
N TRP A 248 9.99 -4.42 -4.21
CA TRP A 248 9.32 -5.62 -3.74
C TRP A 248 9.69 -6.86 -4.54
N ALA A 249 9.72 -6.75 -5.87
CA ALA A 249 10.11 -7.87 -6.73
C ALA A 249 11.54 -8.33 -6.41
N LEU A 250 12.47 -7.38 -6.26
CA LEU A 250 13.85 -7.69 -5.87
C LEU A 250 13.91 -8.30 -4.47
N THR A 251 13.25 -7.69 -3.48
CA THR A 251 13.31 -8.16 -2.09
C THR A 251 12.74 -9.57 -1.93
N VAL A 252 11.58 -9.86 -2.52
CA VAL A 252 10.98 -11.20 -2.48
C VAL A 252 11.87 -12.22 -3.20
N GLY A 253 12.49 -11.84 -4.31
CA GLY A 253 13.42 -12.71 -5.01
C GLY A 253 14.69 -13.00 -4.19
N PHE A 254 15.33 -11.97 -3.62
CA PHE A 254 16.50 -12.15 -2.74
C PHE A 254 16.20 -13.07 -1.54
N ILE A 255 15.00 -12.96 -0.96
CA ILE A 255 14.54 -13.85 0.12
C ILE A 255 14.30 -15.28 -0.42
N ARG A 256 13.69 -15.42 -1.60
CA ARG A 256 13.37 -16.72 -2.22
C ARG A 256 14.63 -17.56 -2.49
N TYR A 257 15.71 -16.92 -2.95
CA TYR A 257 16.99 -17.57 -3.20
C TYR A 257 17.94 -17.58 -1.99
N ASN A 258 17.47 -17.14 -0.81
CA ASN A 258 18.24 -17.10 0.43
C ASN A 258 19.58 -16.34 0.31
N LEU A 259 19.59 -15.24 -0.45
CA LEU A 259 20.80 -14.47 -0.73
C LEU A 259 20.97 -13.30 0.24
N LEU A 260 19.96 -12.42 0.34
CA LEU A 260 19.99 -11.23 1.18
C LEU A 260 18.63 -10.98 1.86
N PRO A 261 18.59 -10.74 3.17
CA PRO A 261 17.36 -10.46 3.91
C PRO A 261 17.00 -8.97 3.81
N LEU A 262 16.80 -8.45 2.58
CA LEU A 262 16.44 -7.05 2.36
C LEU A 262 15.07 -6.73 2.97
N PHE A 263 14.86 -5.46 3.30
CA PHE A 263 13.61 -5.01 3.89
C PHE A 263 12.68 -4.45 2.83
N VAL A 264 11.41 -4.82 2.90
CA VAL A 264 10.35 -4.15 2.15
C VAL A 264 9.15 -3.95 3.05
N LEU A 265 8.50 -2.80 2.93
CA LEU A 265 7.24 -2.55 3.62
C LEU A 265 6.08 -3.24 2.88
N GLY A 266 6.04 -4.57 2.97
CA GLY A 266 5.11 -5.41 2.22
C GLY A 266 3.63 -5.08 2.45
N GLU A 267 3.29 -4.52 3.62
CA GLU A 267 1.94 -4.08 3.95
C GLU A 267 1.43 -2.94 3.06
N ASN A 268 2.31 -2.02 2.64
CA ASN A 268 1.93 -0.93 1.75
C ASN A 268 1.55 -1.47 0.37
N ILE A 269 2.40 -2.34 -0.18
CA ILE A 269 2.20 -2.93 -1.51
C ILE A 269 0.97 -3.84 -1.51
N ARG A 270 0.77 -4.61 -0.43
CA ARG A 270 -0.44 -5.41 -0.25
C ARG A 270 -1.71 -4.55 -0.28
N SER A 271 -1.70 -3.40 0.40
CA SER A 271 -2.83 -2.46 0.44
C SER A 271 -3.08 -1.82 -0.93
N ASP A 272 -2.02 -1.37 -1.61
CA ASP A 272 -2.10 -0.68 -2.88
C ASP A 272 -2.54 -1.60 -4.03
N LEU A 273 -2.00 -2.82 -4.09
CA LEU A 273 -2.42 -3.82 -5.06
C LEU A 273 -3.86 -4.31 -4.81
N LEU A 274 -4.31 -4.42 -3.55
CA LEU A 274 -5.70 -4.73 -3.24
C LEU A 274 -6.65 -3.67 -3.83
N MET A 275 -6.28 -2.40 -3.71
CA MET A 275 -7.07 -1.30 -4.26
C MET A 275 -7.14 -1.35 -5.79
N LEU A 276 -6.02 -1.61 -6.45
CA LEU A 276 -5.97 -1.82 -7.90
C LEU A 276 -6.80 -3.03 -8.33
N PHE A 277 -6.75 -4.12 -7.57
CA PHE A 277 -7.54 -5.33 -7.84
C PHE A 277 -9.05 -5.08 -7.73
N LEU A 278 -9.48 -4.30 -6.73
CA LEU A 278 -10.88 -3.90 -6.58
C LEU A 278 -11.34 -3.02 -7.74
N VAL A 279 -10.55 -2.04 -8.17
CA VAL A 279 -10.89 -1.20 -9.33
C VAL A 279 -10.91 -1.99 -10.62
N TRP A 280 -9.94 -2.89 -10.82
CA TRP A 280 -9.91 -3.80 -11.97
C TRP A 280 -11.19 -4.64 -12.03
N THR A 281 -11.53 -5.31 -10.93
CA THR A 281 -12.71 -6.16 -10.84
C THR A 281 -14.00 -5.36 -11.06
N ASP A 282 -14.07 -4.14 -10.50
CA ASP A 282 -15.19 -3.24 -10.72
C ASP A 282 -15.33 -2.83 -12.19
N GLY A 283 -14.22 -2.49 -12.84
CA GLY A 283 -14.18 -2.12 -14.25
C GLY A 283 -14.66 -3.26 -15.15
N VAL A 284 -14.14 -4.47 -14.94
CA VAL A 284 -14.54 -5.66 -15.69
C VAL A 284 -16.01 -6.01 -15.44
N ALA A 285 -16.46 -6.04 -14.19
CA ALA A 285 -17.85 -6.32 -13.84
C ALA A 285 -18.81 -5.25 -14.40
N SER A 286 -18.42 -3.97 -14.37
CA SER A 286 -19.19 -2.87 -14.95
C SER A 286 -19.29 -2.97 -16.47
N ALA A 287 -18.20 -3.27 -17.16
CA ALA A 287 -18.18 -3.51 -18.61
C ALA A 287 -19.07 -4.71 -18.99
N LEU A 288 -19.03 -5.77 -18.19
CA LEU A 288 -19.88 -6.94 -18.35
C LEU A 288 -21.34 -6.70 -17.93
N ARG A 289 -21.63 -5.59 -17.26
CA ARG A 289 -22.95 -5.22 -16.73
C ARG A 289 -23.46 -6.19 -15.65
N VAL A 290 -22.57 -6.68 -14.80
CA VAL A 290 -22.84 -7.66 -13.76
C VAL A 290 -22.52 -7.08 -12.37
N GLY A 291 -23.25 -7.51 -11.34
CA GLY A 291 -22.97 -7.18 -9.94
C GLY A 291 -22.16 -8.28 -9.26
N ILE A 292 -21.07 -7.92 -8.57
CA ILE A 292 -20.27 -8.86 -7.76
C ILE A 292 -20.08 -8.33 -6.33
N TRP A 293 -20.12 -9.24 -5.36
CA TRP A 293 -19.95 -8.88 -3.96
C TRP A 293 -18.48 -8.55 -3.65
N PRO A 294 -18.18 -7.39 -3.03
CA PRO A 294 -16.80 -6.96 -2.81
C PRO A 294 -16.00 -7.92 -1.91
N ALA A 295 -16.66 -8.56 -0.94
CA ALA A 295 -16.01 -9.52 -0.06
C ALA A 295 -15.44 -10.72 -0.82
N ILE A 296 -16.09 -11.18 -1.89
CA ILE A 296 -15.58 -12.27 -2.75
C ILE A 296 -14.25 -11.84 -3.40
N THR A 297 -14.19 -10.58 -3.85
CA THR A 297 -13.00 -10.02 -4.49
C THR A 297 -11.85 -9.90 -3.48
N VAL A 298 -12.13 -9.38 -2.28
CA VAL A 298 -11.13 -9.27 -1.21
C VAL A 298 -10.62 -10.64 -0.76
N VAL A 299 -11.50 -11.62 -0.56
CA VAL A 299 -11.11 -12.99 -0.18
C VAL A 299 -10.26 -13.65 -1.26
N ALA A 300 -10.65 -13.52 -2.54
CA ALA A 300 -9.86 -14.05 -3.64
C ALA A 300 -8.44 -13.45 -3.68
N TYR A 301 -8.33 -12.13 -3.48
CA TYR A 301 -7.04 -11.45 -3.40
C TYR A 301 -6.19 -11.96 -2.23
N ILE A 302 -6.77 -12.04 -1.03
CA ILE A 302 -6.06 -12.50 0.18
C ILE A 302 -5.54 -13.92 -0.03
N LEU A 303 -6.36 -14.84 -0.55
CA LEU A 303 -5.94 -16.22 -0.83
C LEU A 303 -4.78 -16.28 -1.82
N CYS A 304 -4.82 -15.49 -2.90
CA CYS A 304 -3.73 -15.43 -3.87
C CYS A 304 -2.45 -14.80 -3.28
N TYR A 305 -2.58 -13.77 -2.44
CA TYR A 305 -1.44 -13.15 -1.77
C TYR A 305 -0.78 -14.12 -0.77
N THR A 306 -1.57 -14.80 0.07
CA THR A 306 -1.09 -15.77 1.06
C THR A 306 -0.36 -16.95 0.41
N HIS A 307 -0.77 -17.37 -0.79
CA HIS A 307 -0.12 -18.43 -1.56
C HIS A 307 0.76 -17.91 -2.70
N SER A 308 1.20 -16.65 -2.66
CA SER A 308 1.93 -15.99 -3.74
C SER A 308 3.20 -16.73 -4.15
N SER A 309 4.01 -17.21 -3.20
CA SER A 309 5.23 -17.97 -3.47
C SER A 309 4.95 -19.25 -4.25
N ALA A 310 3.92 -20.00 -3.84
CA ALA A 310 3.48 -21.24 -4.49
C ALA A 310 2.90 -20.98 -5.89
N ILE A 311 2.15 -19.90 -6.07
CA ILE A 311 1.60 -19.52 -7.38
C ILE A 311 2.72 -19.16 -8.35
N VAL A 312 3.69 -18.35 -7.92
CA VAL A 312 4.85 -17.99 -8.76
C VAL A 312 5.65 -19.23 -9.13
N ALA A 313 5.90 -20.14 -8.19
CA ALA A 313 6.63 -21.38 -8.46
C ALA A 313 5.86 -22.32 -9.41
N ALA A 314 4.53 -22.42 -9.26
CA ALA A 314 3.71 -23.31 -10.09
C ALA A 314 3.52 -22.81 -11.54
N LEU A 315 3.54 -21.49 -11.75
CA LEU A 315 3.33 -20.87 -13.06
C LEU A 315 4.62 -20.48 -13.78
N SER A 316 5.77 -20.59 -13.12
CA SER A 316 7.08 -20.34 -13.74
C SER A 316 7.60 -21.61 -14.41
N SER A 317 8.04 -21.50 -15.66
CA SER A 317 8.74 -22.60 -16.35
C SER A 317 10.18 -22.74 -15.84
N GLN A 318 10.77 -23.93 -15.93
CA GLN A 318 12.15 -24.19 -15.52
C GLN A 318 13.16 -23.20 -16.12
N GLN A 319 13.02 -22.87 -17.41
CA GLN A 319 13.90 -21.91 -18.08
C GLN A 319 13.88 -20.51 -17.42
N VAL A 320 12.71 -20.06 -16.95
CA VAL A 320 12.55 -18.77 -16.28
C VAL A 320 13.14 -18.84 -14.87
N GLU A 321 13.01 -19.97 -14.18
CA GLU A 321 13.64 -20.19 -12.87
C GLU A 321 15.16 -20.13 -12.96
N ASP A 322 15.76 -20.80 -13.95
CA ASP A 322 17.21 -20.81 -14.16
C ASP A 322 17.72 -19.39 -14.49
N ALA A 323 17.02 -18.67 -15.37
CA ALA A 323 17.35 -17.28 -15.70
C ALA A 323 17.19 -16.32 -14.51
N THR A 324 16.20 -16.57 -13.65
CA THR A 324 15.97 -15.77 -12.45
C THR A 324 17.05 -16.01 -11.40
N ALA A 325 17.42 -17.27 -11.18
CA ALA A 325 18.50 -17.64 -10.28
C ALA A 325 19.83 -17.00 -10.72
N GLU A 326 20.13 -17.04 -12.02
CA GLU A 326 21.31 -16.39 -12.59
C GLU A 326 21.30 -14.87 -12.36
N TYR A 327 20.17 -14.20 -12.63
CA TYR A 327 20.04 -12.76 -12.38
C TYR A 327 20.30 -12.41 -10.91
N PHE A 328 19.70 -13.13 -9.97
CA PHE A 328 19.89 -12.85 -8.54
C PHE A 328 21.31 -13.17 -8.05
N ASN A 329 21.95 -14.20 -8.58
CA ASN A 329 23.36 -14.48 -8.30
C ASN A 329 24.26 -13.34 -8.82
N GLN A 330 24.01 -12.84 -10.04
CA GLN A 330 24.74 -11.69 -10.58
C GLN A 330 24.49 -10.43 -9.76
N ALA A 331 23.24 -10.15 -9.38
CA ALA A 331 22.88 -9.02 -8.53
C ALA A 331 23.48 -9.12 -7.12
N TYR A 332 23.67 -10.34 -6.61
CA TYR A 332 24.40 -10.59 -5.37
C TYR A 332 25.88 -10.26 -5.54
N ILE A 333 26.54 -10.80 -6.58
CA ILE A 333 27.95 -10.56 -6.90
C ILE A 333 28.22 -9.07 -7.22
N ALA A 334 27.25 -8.35 -7.77
CA ALA A 334 27.38 -6.91 -8.07
C ALA A 334 27.64 -6.04 -6.83
N ASN A 335 27.33 -6.55 -5.64
CA ASN A 335 27.69 -5.88 -4.39
C ASN A 335 29.18 -6.03 -4.03
N THR A 336 29.93 -6.85 -4.74
CA THR A 336 31.35 -7.07 -4.52
C THR A 336 32.14 -6.19 -5.48
N ILE A 337 32.80 -5.16 -4.94
CA ILE A 337 33.60 -4.21 -5.72
C ILE A 337 35.07 -4.63 -5.66
N ALA A 338 35.66 -4.88 -6.83
CA ALA A 338 37.09 -5.15 -6.93
C ALA A 338 37.89 -3.87 -6.74
N TYR A 339 38.52 -3.72 -5.57
CA TYR A 339 39.29 -2.53 -5.24
C TYR A 339 40.71 -2.56 -5.82
N ALA A 340 41.35 -3.73 -5.84
CA ALA A 340 42.71 -3.90 -6.35
C ALA A 340 42.89 -5.27 -7.03
N SER A 341 43.81 -5.35 -8.00
CA SER A 341 44.09 -6.57 -8.78
C SER A 341 44.56 -7.78 -7.95
N PHE A 342 45.02 -7.55 -6.72
CA PHE A 342 45.56 -8.56 -5.81
C PHE A 342 45.04 -8.40 -4.36
N GLY A 343 43.99 -7.58 -4.15
CA GLY A 343 43.44 -7.28 -2.84
C GLY A 343 42.11 -8.00 -2.56
N MET A 344 41.66 -7.94 -1.31
CA MET A 344 40.31 -8.35 -0.94
C MET A 344 39.29 -7.39 -1.56
N ASN A 345 38.18 -7.91 -2.05
CA ASN A 345 37.10 -7.10 -2.62
C ASN A 345 36.30 -6.42 -1.51
N GLU A 346 35.63 -5.30 -1.77
CA GLU A 346 34.78 -4.63 -0.80
C GLU A 346 33.31 -5.02 -0.99
N TRP A 347 32.60 -5.36 0.09
CA TRP A 347 31.13 -5.49 0.06
C TRP A 347 30.50 -4.12 0.20
N ASN A 348 29.87 -3.66 -0.87
CA ASN A 348 29.21 -2.38 -0.93
C ASN A 348 27.90 -2.49 -1.71
N GLN A 349 27.02 -1.52 -1.53
CA GLN A 349 25.82 -1.40 -2.36
C GLN A 349 26.18 -1.04 -3.81
N TYR A 350 25.38 -1.51 -4.76
CA TYR A 350 25.54 -1.18 -6.18
C TYR A 350 24.47 -0.20 -6.66
N VAL A 351 24.78 0.50 -7.76
CA VAL A 351 23.80 1.34 -8.47
C VAL A 351 22.87 0.41 -9.24
N LEU A 352 21.57 0.49 -8.97
CA LEU A 352 20.55 -0.13 -9.81
C LEU A 352 20.27 0.77 -11.01
N PRO A 353 20.61 0.34 -12.24
CA PRO A 353 20.33 1.12 -13.44
C PRO A 353 18.82 1.37 -13.60
N PRO A 354 18.40 2.44 -14.30
CA PRO A 354 16.98 2.71 -14.52
C PRO A 354 16.26 1.64 -15.36
N GLU A 355 17.01 0.85 -16.14
CA GLU A 355 16.51 -0.26 -16.94
C GLU A 355 16.30 -1.55 -16.11
N GLU A 356 16.77 -1.57 -14.86
CA GLU A 356 16.70 -2.70 -13.95
C GLU A 356 15.74 -2.47 -12.76
N PRO A 357 15.12 -3.56 -12.24
CA PRO A 357 15.16 -4.93 -12.75
C PRO A 357 14.36 -5.09 -14.06
N PRO A 358 14.69 -6.09 -14.89
CA PRO A 358 14.03 -6.25 -16.17
C PRO A 358 12.54 -6.59 -16.00
N LEU A 359 11.71 -6.08 -16.91
CA LEU A 359 10.25 -6.21 -16.80
C LEU A 359 9.77 -7.66 -16.73
N TRP A 360 10.47 -8.60 -17.36
CA TRP A 360 10.11 -10.03 -17.29
C TRP A 360 10.26 -10.60 -15.88
N LEU A 361 11.25 -10.12 -15.10
CA LEU A 361 11.47 -10.53 -13.71
C LEU A 361 10.37 -10.00 -12.81
N VAL A 362 10.04 -8.71 -12.98
CA VAL A 362 8.91 -8.08 -12.29
C VAL A 362 7.62 -8.81 -12.64
N ALA A 363 7.37 -9.10 -13.92
CA ALA A 363 6.19 -9.82 -14.36
C ALA A 363 6.11 -11.21 -13.71
N ARG A 364 7.22 -11.95 -13.61
CA ARG A 364 7.32 -13.25 -12.92
C ARG A 364 6.93 -13.14 -11.45
N GLU A 365 7.53 -12.21 -10.71
CA GLU A 365 7.18 -12.04 -9.28
C GLU A 365 5.76 -11.53 -9.07
N PHE A 366 5.16 -10.84 -10.05
CA PHE A 366 3.78 -10.37 -10.01
C PHE A 366 2.76 -11.34 -10.64
N VAL A 367 3.16 -12.54 -11.05
CA VAL A 367 2.23 -13.55 -11.57
C VAL A 367 1.11 -13.85 -10.57
N TRP A 368 1.39 -13.87 -9.27
CA TRP A 368 0.38 -14.08 -8.23
C TRP A 368 -0.71 -12.99 -8.22
N PHE A 369 -0.43 -11.80 -8.73
CA PHE A 369 -1.38 -10.69 -8.86
C PHE A 369 -2.09 -10.69 -10.22
N ILE A 370 -1.36 -11.00 -11.29
CA ILE A 370 -1.90 -11.05 -12.66
C ILE A 370 -2.86 -12.24 -12.83
N ALA A 371 -2.51 -13.40 -12.28
CA ALA A 371 -3.32 -14.62 -12.35
C ALA A 371 -4.75 -14.42 -11.81
N PRO A 372 -4.99 -13.88 -10.59
CA PRO A 372 -6.35 -13.60 -10.12
C PRO A 372 -7.04 -12.50 -10.92
N CYS A 373 -6.33 -11.50 -11.47
CA CYS A 373 -6.93 -10.50 -12.37
C CYS A 373 -7.55 -11.14 -13.61
N ILE A 374 -6.84 -12.10 -14.22
CA ILE A 374 -7.32 -12.86 -15.37
C ILE A 374 -8.41 -13.85 -14.95
N GLY A 375 -8.19 -14.57 -13.85
CA GLY A 375 -9.12 -15.56 -13.31
C GLY A 375 -10.49 -14.97 -12.98
N ILE A 376 -10.54 -13.83 -12.28
CA ILE A 376 -11.80 -13.16 -11.94
C ILE A 376 -12.50 -12.60 -13.18
N ALA A 377 -11.74 -12.09 -14.16
CA ALA A 377 -12.31 -11.66 -15.43
C ALA A 377 -12.96 -12.82 -16.19
N GLY A 378 -12.27 -13.97 -16.27
CA GLY A 378 -12.80 -15.20 -16.86
C GLY A 378 -14.07 -15.70 -16.15
N LEU A 379 -14.06 -15.74 -14.82
CA LEU A 379 -15.22 -16.14 -14.01
C LEU A 379 -16.41 -15.20 -14.25
N LEU A 380 -16.20 -13.89 -14.32
CA LEU A 380 -17.26 -12.92 -14.60
C LEU A 380 -17.84 -13.08 -16.01
N VAL A 381 -17.01 -13.41 -17.01
CA VAL A 381 -17.48 -13.73 -18.37
C VAL A 381 -18.35 -14.97 -18.37
N VAL A 382 -17.90 -16.06 -17.74
CA VAL A 382 -18.68 -17.31 -17.61
C VAL A 382 -19.99 -17.06 -16.87
N TYR A 383 -19.95 -16.30 -15.78
CA TYR A 383 -21.14 -15.93 -15.01
C TYR A 383 -22.14 -15.12 -15.84
N LYS A 384 -21.67 -14.16 -16.64
CA LYS A 384 -22.54 -13.43 -17.59
C LYS A 384 -23.16 -14.35 -18.64
N LEU A 385 -22.38 -15.25 -19.22
CA LEU A 385 -22.88 -16.21 -20.21
C LEU A 385 -23.96 -17.12 -19.62
N ALA A 386 -23.77 -17.58 -18.38
CA ALA A 386 -24.77 -18.36 -17.66
C ALA A 386 -26.06 -17.56 -17.41
N LEU A 387 -25.97 -16.29 -17.01
CA LEU A 387 -27.14 -15.41 -16.84
C LEU A 387 -27.90 -15.21 -18.16
N VAL A 388 -27.19 -14.98 -19.27
CA VAL A 388 -27.81 -14.82 -20.60
C VAL A 388 -28.46 -16.12 -21.06
N ALA A 389 -27.82 -17.27 -20.83
CA ALA A 389 -28.40 -18.57 -21.15
C ALA A 389 -29.67 -18.83 -20.33
N MET A 390 -29.64 -18.56 -19.02
CA MET A 390 -30.82 -18.69 -18.15
C MET A 390 -31.95 -17.73 -18.54
N ALA A 391 -31.64 -16.49 -18.95
CA ALA A 391 -32.65 -15.56 -19.44
C ALA A 391 -33.32 -16.05 -20.74
N LYS A 392 -32.55 -16.67 -21.64
CA LYS A 392 -33.07 -17.29 -22.87
C LYS A 392 -33.90 -18.54 -22.61
N LEU A 393 -33.50 -19.38 -21.64
CA LEU A 393 -34.22 -20.60 -21.25
C LEU A 393 -35.47 -20.31 -20.40
N GLY A 394 -35.43 -19.26 -19.58
CA GLY A 394 -36.50 -18.87 -18.67
C GLY A 394 -37.58 -17.98 -19.29
N GLY A 395 -37.39 -17.54 -20.54
CA GLY A 395 -38.32 -16.66 -21.26
C GLY A 395 -38.62 -15.39 -20.47
N GLU A 396 -37.76 -14.37 -20.58
CA GLU A 396 -38.04 -13.05 -19.99
C GLU A 396 -39.39 -12.51 -20.52
N ARG A 397 -40.45 -12.70 -19.73
CA ARG A 397 -41.70 -11.96 -19.86
C ARG A 397 -41.37 -10.50 -19.61
N TYR A 398 -41.25 -9.72 -20.67
CA TYR A 398 -41.40 -8.27 -20.62
C TYR A 398 -42.71 -7.97 -19.88
N ARG A 399 -42.63 -7.67 -18.58
CA ARG A 399 -43.75 -7.08 -17.84
C ARG A 399 -43.84 -5.63 -18.27
N VAL A 400 -44.51 -5.40 -19.39
CA VAL A 400 -45.04 -4.08 -19.72
C VAL A 400 -46.04 -3.76 -18.61
N HIS A 401 -45.64 -2.91 -17.67
CA HIS A 401 -46.58 -2.34 -16.71
C HIS A 401 -47.47 -1.36 -17.46
N THR A 402 -48.61 -1.84 -17.96
CA THR A 402 -49.71 -0.98 -18.40
C THR A 402 -50.22 -0.21 -17.19
N ALA A 403 -50.32 1.10 -17.33
CA ALA A 403 -50.52 2.08 -16.26
C ALA A 403 -51.89 2.00 -15.53
N ASP A 404 -52.72 0.98 -15.80
CA ASP A 404 -54.10 0.92 -15.32
C ASP A 404 -54.37 -0.06 -14.15
N ASP A 405 -53.46 -0.99 -13.82
CA ASP A 405 -53.84 -2.14 -12.94
C ASP A 405 -53.10 -2.26 -11.59
N ALA A 406 -52.44 -1.23 -11.05
CA ALA A 406 -51.92 -1.30 -9.68
C ALA A 406 -51.85 0.06 -8.96
N GLU A 407 -52.49 0.17 -7.78
CA GLU A 407 -52.39 1.35 -6.90
C GLU A 407 -50.96 1.63 -6.43
N ASN A 408 -50.09 0.61 -6.41
CA ASN A 408 -48.65 0.74 -6.18
C ASN A 408 -47.88 -0.22 -7.10
N PHE A 409 -46.89 0.29 -7.83
CA PHE A 409 -46.01 -0.53 -8.67
C PHE A 409 -44.53 -0.29 -8.35
N LYS A 410 -43.69 -1.29 -8.61
CA LYS A 410 -42.25 -1.23 -8.30
C LYS A 410 -41.43 -1.10 -9.58
N VAL A 411 -40.60 -0.07 -9.65
CA VAL A 411 -39.83 0.27 -10.85
C VAL A 411 -38.35 0.29 -10.54
N SER A 412 -37.52 -0.16 -11.48
CA SER A 412 -36.07 -0.06 -11.36
C SER A 412 -35.57 1.36 -11.61
N VAL A 413 -34.34 1.67 -11.19
CA VAL A 413 -33.69 2.96 -11.42
C VAL A 413 -33.61 3.30 -12.93
N ALA A 414 -33.33 2.31 -13.77
CA ALA A 414 -33.20 2.49 -15.21
C ALA A 414 -34.55 2.79 -15.90
N GLU A 415 -35.62 2.12 -15.46
CA GLU A 415 -36.98 2.38 -15.95
C GLU A 415 -37.52 3.72 -15.43
N MET A 416 -37.08 4.18 -14.25
CA MET A 416 -37.46 5.46 -13.67
C MET A 416 -36.97 6.66 -14.49
N ALA A 417 -35.74 6.61 -14.99
CA ALA A 417 -35.21 7.66 -15.87
C ALA A 417 -36.02 7.82 -17.17
N ALA A 418 -36.68 6.73 -17.63
CA ALA A 418 -37.50 6.74 -18.83
C ALA A 418 -38.96 7.20 -18.60
N MET A 419 -39.39 7.45 -17.36
CA MET A 419 -40.78 7.83 -17.04
C MET A 419 -41.02 9.35 -17.10
N ARG A 420 -42.09 9.77 -17.81
CA ARG A 420 -42.47 11.18 -18.04
C ARG A 420 -42.91 11.98 -16.79
N GLY A 421 -42.99 11.35 -15.61
CA GLY A 421 -43.45 11.96 -14.36
C GLY A 421 -42.36 12.22 -13.31
N VAL A 422 -41.09 12.01 -13.63
CA VAL A 422 -39.99 12.26 -12.68
C VAL A 422 -39.36 13.61 -13.00
N PRO A 423 -39.23 14.54 -12.03
CA PRO A 423 -38.57 15.83 -12.28
C PRO A 423 -37.12 15.61 -12.72
N SER A 424 -36.70 16.24 -13.82
CA SER A 424 -35.30 16.19 -14.28
C SER A 424 -34.34 16.71 -13.21
N VAL A 425 -34.72 17.79 -12.50
CA VAL A 425 -33.99 18.33 -11.36
C VAL A 425 -33.82 17.32 -10.22
N PHE A 426 -34.77 16.40 -10.02
CA PHE A 426 -34.62 15.33 -9.05
C PHE A 426 -33.64 14.26 -9.53
N LEU A 427 -33.72 13.86 -10.81
CA LEU A 427 -32.78 12.92 -11.41
C LEU A 427 -31.35 13.49 -11.38
N ASP A 428 -31.15 14.75 -11.75
CA ASP A 428 -29.83 15.38 -11.78
C ASP A 428 -29.17 15.45 -10.41
N ASN A 429 -29.96 15.63 -9.34
CA ASN A 429 -29.42 15.81 -7.98
C ASN A 429 -29.30 14.50 -7.18
N PHE A 430 -30.19 13.54 -7.40
CA PHE A 430 -30.26 12.31 -6.60
C PHE A 430 -29.86 11.04 -7.38
N ILE A 431 -29.89 11.09 -8.72
CA ILE A 431 -29.54 10.00 -9.63
C ILE A 431 -28.76 10.55 -10.85
N PRO A 432 -27.65 11.30 -10.66
CA PRO A 432 -26.97 11.94 -11.79
C PRO A 432 -26.55 10.90 -12.84
N GLU A 433 -27.02 11.08 -14.08
CA GLU A 433 -26.93 10.15 -15.23
C GLU A 433 -25.50 9.77 -15.69
N ARG A 434 -24.45 10.19 -14.97
CA ARG A 434 -23.08 9.70 -15.18
C ARG A 434 -22.50 8.89 -14.02
N HIS A 435 -22.92 9.13 -12.76
CA HIS A 435 -22.24 8.56 -11.57
C HIS A 435 -23.15 8.26 -10.36
N GLY A 436 -24.48 8.41 -10.45
CA GLY A 436 -25.33 8.56 -9.26
C GLY A 436 -25.59 7.33 -8.40
N ILE A 437 -25.67 6.13 -8.97
CA ILE A 437 -25.83 4.89 -8.19
C ILE A 437 -25.06 3.80 -8.95
N PRO A 438 -24.07 3.12 -8.35
CA PRO A 438 -23.50 1.94 -8.97
C PRO A 438 -24.64 0.91 -9.06
N THR A 439 -25.22 0.75 -10.23
CA THR A 439 -26.21 -0.30 -10.49
C THR A 439 -25.53 -1.60 -10.90
N LYS A 440 -24.22 -1.54 -11.19
CA LYS A 440 -23.37 -2.62 -11.72
C LYS A 440 -21.94 -2.50 -11.18
N GLY A 441 -21.14 -3.55 -11.35
CA GLY A 441 -19.79 -3.65 -10.82
C GLY A 441 -19.75 -4.25 -9.40
N LEU A 442 -18.83 -3.78 -8.58
CA LEU A 442 -18.78 -4.12 -7.16
C LEU A 442 -20.00 -3.54 -6.43
N LEU A 443 -20.80 -4.41 -5.83
CA LEU A 443 -22.05 -4.10 -5.13
C LEU A 443 -22.25 -5.02 -3.93
N THR A 444 -22.48 -4.42 -2.78
CA THR A 444 -22.87 -5.06 -1.52
C THR A 444 -24.33 -5.49 -1.53
N LEU A 445 -25.21 -4.61 -2.05
CA LEU A 445 -26.64 -4.85 -2.18
C LEU A 445 -27.11 -4.42 -3.59
N PRO A 446 -28.00 -5.19 -4.24
CA PRO A 446 -28.62 -4.73 -5.47
C PRO A 446 -29.48 -3.48 -5.19
N PRO A 447 -29.53 -2.50 -6.12
CA PRO A 447 -30.29 -1.29 -5.90
C PRO A 447 -31.77 -1.61 -5.66
N PRO A 448 -32.39 -1.04 -4.61
CA PRO A 448 -33.80 -1.27 -4.32
C PRO A 448 -34.68 -0.72 -5.45
N ARG A 449 -35.84 -1.35 -5.65
CA ARG A 449 -36.86 -0.83 -6.57
C ARG A 449 -37.61 0.33 -5.91
N PHE A 450 -37.91 1.37 -6.70
CA PHE A 450 -38.76 2.48 -6.28
C PHE A 450 -40.21 2.02 -6.20
N LEU A 451 -40.93 2.47 -5.18
CA LEU A 451 -42.36 2.26 -5.06
C LEU A 451 -43.08 3.49 -5.59
N PHE A 452 -43.81 3.33 -6.69
CA PHE A 452 -44.62 4.37 -7.31
C PHE A 452 -46.07 4.23 -6.86
N SER A 453 -46.67 5.36 -6.48
CA SER A 453 -48.10 5.54 -6.23
C SER A 453 -48.65 6.58 -7.21
N LYS A 454 -49.98 6.76 -7.28
CA LYS A 454 -50.66 7.63 -8.26
C LYS A 454 -50.08 9.06 -8.32
N ASP A 455 -49.72 9.63 -7.15
CA ASP A 455 -49.31 11.04 -7.04
C ASP A 455 -47.88 11.25 -6.52
N ALA A 456 -47.16 10.18 -6.15
CA ALA A 456 -45.84 10.28 -5.54
C ALA A 456 -45.03 8.97 -5.69
N PHE A 457 -43.70 9.08 -5.60
CA PHE A 457 -42.82 7.92 -5.52
C PHE A 457 -42.01 7.95 -4.22
N GLN A 458 -41.72 6.77 -3.67
CA GLN A 458 -40.92 6.61 -2.46
C GLN A 458 -39.45 6.40 -2.82
N MET A 459 -38.58 7.26 -2.31
CA MET A 459 -37.14 7.10 -2.32
C MET A 459 -36.71 6.17 -1.17
N PRO A 460 -36.12 5.00 -1.46
CA PRO A 460 -35.66 4.08 -0.42
C PRO A 460 -34.52 4.67 0.41
N LYS A 461 -34.50 4.37 1.72
CA LYS A 461 -33.44 4.81 2.64
C LYS A 461 -32.03 4.40 2.17
N THR A 462 -31.88 3.19 1.65
CA THR A 462 -30.59 2.68 1.15
C THR A 462 -30.11 3.44 -0.07
N LEU A 463 -31.05 3.90 -0.91
CA LEU A 463 -30.73 4.70 -2.08
C LEU A 463 -30.24 6.09 -1.69
N LEU A 464 -30.97 6.76 -0.79
CA LEU A 464 -30.64 8.08 -0.27
C LEU A 464 -29.20 8.11 0.26
N TRP A 465 -28.85 7.13 1.10
CA TRP A 465 -27.49 6.96 1.60
C TRP A 465 -26.47 6.66 0.48
N SER A 466 -26.77 5.71 -0.41
CA SER A 466 -25.85 5.33 -1.50
C SER A 466 -25.55 6.48 -2.48
N SER A 467 -26.49 7.42 -2.62
CA SER A 467 -26.33 8.65 -3.40
C SER A 467 -25.59 9.77 -2.64
N GLY A 468 -25.17 9.53 -1.40
CA GLY A 468 -24.42 10.47 -0.57
C GLY A 468 -25.29 11.47 0.20
N TRP A 469 -26.61 11.27 0.30
CA TRP A 469 -27.52 12.17 0.99
C TRP A 469 -27.90 11.63 2.38
N LEU A 470 -28.01 12.51 3.36
CA LEU A 470 -28.37 12.21 4.75
C LEU A 470 -29.41 13.20 5.28
N ILE A 471 -30.17 12.79 6.31
CA ILE A 471 -31.16 13.65 6.96
C ILE A 471 -30.56 14.23 8.23
N LEU A 472 -30.53 15.56 8.33
CA LEU A 472 -30.10 16.33 9.48
C LEU A 472 -31.32 16.90 10.23
N ASP A 473 -31.39 16.65 11.55
CA ASP A 473 -32.44 17.15 12.46
C ASP A 473 -33.88 16.84 12.01
N HIS A 474 -34.08 15.78 11.22
CA HIS A 474 -35.36 15.42 10.58
C HIS A 474 -35.99 16.50 9.67
N LYS A 475 -35.28 17.60 9.39
CA LYS A 475 -35.80 18.77 8.66
C LYS A 475 -35.12 18.98 7.31
N PHE A 476 -33.83 18.64 7.21
CA PHE A 476 -33.02 18.94 6.03
C PHE A 476 -32.38 17.68 5.48
N VAL A 477 -32.41 17.50 4.15
CA VAL A 477 -31.59 16.52 3.45
C VAL A 477 -30.33 17.22 2.96
N VAL A 478 -29.18 16.71 3.36
CA VAL A 478 -27.88 17.35 3.11
C VAL A 478 -26.90 16.33 2.55
N TYR A 479 -25.95 16.79 1.76
CA TYR A 479 -24.94 15.93 1.16
C TYR A 479 -23.85 15.60 2.20
N ALA A 480 -23.46 14.32 2.29
CA ALA A 480 -22.57 13.83 3.34
C ALA A 480 -21.18 14.48 3.32
N ASP A 481 -20.65 14.79 2.13
CA ASP A 481 -19.34 15.45 2.00
C ASP A 481 -19.36 16.92 2.47
N ASP A 482 -20.53 17.56 2.56
CA ASP A 482 -20.66 18.93 3.07
C ASP A 482 -20.82 18.98 4.60
N LEU A 483 -21.02 17.82 5.25
CA LEU A 483 -21.22 17.74 6.70
C LEU A 483 -20.03 18.33 7.51
N PRO A 484 -18.74 18.10 7.17
CA PRO A 484 -17.64 18.76 7.86
C PRO A 484 -17.70 20.29 7.80
N ARG A 485 -18.14 20.86 6.66
CA ARG A 485 -18.29 22.31 6.49
C ARG A 485 -19.43 22.85 7.32
N ILE A 486 -20.55 22.12 7.39
CA ILE A 486 -21.70 22.47 8.21
C ILE A 486 -21.33 22.41 9.70
N VAL A 487 -20.64 21.35 10.14
CA VAL A 487 -20.16 21.21 11.52
C VAL A 487 -19.22 22.36 11.88
N ALA A 488 -18.25 22.68 11.02
CA ALA A 488 -17.35 23.81 11.24
C ALA A 488 -18.12 25.14 11.29
N SER A 489 -19.11 25.33 10.42
CA SER A 489 -19.90 26.57 10.38
C SER A 489 -20.78 26.76 11.62
N VAL A 490 -21.39 25.68 12.12
CA VAL A 490 -22.19 25.70 13.35
C VAL A 490 -21.32 25.92 14.60
N LEU A 491 -20.12 25.32 14.65
CA LEU A 491 -19.20 25.46 15.78
C LEU A 491 -18.57 26.85 15.89
N THR A 492 -18.23 27.45 14.75
CA THR A 492 -17.54 28.75 14.69
C THR A 492 -18.49 29.94 14.57
N GLY A 493 -19.76 29.71 14.21
CA GLY A 493 -20.72 30.77 13.90
C GLY A 493 -20.43 31.51 12.58
N ILE A 494 -19.43 31.07 11.80
CA ILE A 494 -19.01 31.68 10.53
C ILE A 494 -19.34 30.71 9.39
N SER A 495 -19.95 31.20 8.31
CA SER A 495 -20.27 30.35 7.16
C SER A 495 -19.01 29.97 6.36
N PHE A 496 -18.56 28.72 6.50
CA PHE A 496 -17.46 28.16 5.72
C PHE A 496 -17.98 27.56 4.40
N GLY A 497 -18.25 28.43 3.43
CA GLY A 497 -18.71 28.06 2.08
C GLY A 497 -20.22 27.76 1.97
N GLN A 498 -20.74 27.75 0.75
CA GLN A 498 -22.16 27.45 0.49
C GLN A 498 -22.38 25.93 0.49
N ALA A 499 -23.06 25.42 1.52
CA ALA A 499 -23.63 24.07 1.53
C ALA A 499 -25.12 24.15 1.15
N TYR A 500 -25.60 23.20 0.35
CA TYR A 500 -27.00 23.15 -0.09
C TYR A 500 -27.75 22.00 0.59
N CYS A 501 -29.04 22.22 0.87
CA CYS A 501 -29.95 21.22 1.38
C CYS A 501 -31.30 21.25 0.68
N CYS A 502 -32.07 20.18 0.85
CA CYS A 502 -33.48 20.11 0.48
C CYS A 502 -34.33 20.05 1.76
N SER A 503 -35.45 20.78 1.80
CA SER A 503 -36.35 20.74 2.97
C SER A 503 -37.25 19.50 2.97
N ILE A 504 -37.49 18.96 4.16
CA ILE A 504 -38.45 17.89 4.42
C ILE A 504 -39.70 18.51 5.03
N ARG A 505 -40.87 18.21 4.44
CA ARG A 505 -42.18 18.59 4.99
C ARG A 505 -42.98 17.34 5.31
N THR A 506 -43.56 17.28 6.50
CA THR A 506 -44.48 16.21 6.88
C THR A 506 -45.88 16.57 6.38
N LEU A 507 -46.42 15.79 5.46
CA LEU A 507 -47.75 15.99 4.88
C LEU A 507 -48.51 14.66 4.92
N ASP A 508 -49.73 14.66 5.45
CA ASP A 508 -50.58 13.46 5.58
C ASP A 508 -49.86 12.24 6.18
N SER A 509 -49.15 12.44 7.30
CA SER A 509 -48.31 11.43 8.00
C SER A 509 -47.12 10.88 7.20
N ARG A 510 -46.84 11.40 5.99
CA ARG A 510 -45.69 11.02 5.15
C ARG A 510 -44.65 12.15 5.13
N ARG A 511 -43.37 11.80 5.27
CA ARG A 511 -42.26 12.73 5.08
C ARG A 511 -42.03 12.94 3.59
N THR A 512 -42.33 14.14 3.11
CA THR A 512 -42.20 14.53 1.71
C THR A 512 -40.98 15.42 1.49
N LEU A 513 -40.16 15.07 0.50
CA LEU A 513 -39.01 15.85 0.06
C LEU A 513 -39.47 16.93 -0.92
N VAL A 514 -39.08 18.17 -0.68
CA VAL A 514 -39.20 19.24 -1.66
C VAL A 514 -37.91 19.25 -2.49
N PRO A 515 -37.94 18.90 -3.79
CA PRO A 515 -36.75 18.77 -4.63
C PRO A 515 -36.25 20.14 -5.11
N GLN A 516 -35.97 21.04 -4.16
CA GLN A 516 -35.41 22.37 -4.41
C GLN A 516 -34.20 22.57 -3.50
N LEU A 517 -33.03 22.79 -4.11
CA LEU A 517 -31.80 23.10 -3.39
C LEU A 517 -31.87 24.52 -2.83
N MET A 518 -31.66 24.65 -1.54
CA MET A 518 -31.55 25.92 -0.82
C MET A 518 -30.27 25.93 0.03
N PRO A 519 -29.65 27.09 0.29
CA PRO A 519 -28.50 27.14 1.19
C PRO A 519 -28.91 26.71 2.60
N VAL A 520 -28.03 25.98 3.29
CA VAL A 520 -28.31 25.50 4.65
C VAL A 520 -28.49 26.69 5.61
N PRO A 521 -29.63 26.81 6.31
CA PRO A 521 -29.84 27.88 7.28
C PRO A 521 -29.06 27.56 8.56
N VAL A 522 -27.78 27.96 8.62
CA VAL A 522 -26.87 27.69 9.75
C VAL A 522 -27.43 28.27 11.06
N ALA A 523 -28.18 29.36 11.01
CA ALA A 523 -28.81 30.00 12.16
C ALA A 523 -29.92 29.14 12.82
N GLU A 524 -30.51 28.19 12.09
CA GLU A 524 -31.56 27.31 12.59
C GLU A 524 -31.01 25.98 13.16
N LEU A 525 -29.72 25.72 12.99
CA LEU A 525 -29.07 24.49 13.42
C LEU A 525 -28.33 24.70 14.75
N SER A 526 -28.61 23.83 15.72
CA SER A 526 -27.87 23.78 16.98
C SER A 526 -26.78 22.70 16.95
N TRP A 527 -25.79 22.77 17.85
CA TRP A 527 -24.83 21.66 18.04
C TRP A 527 -25.52 20.30 18.26
N ARG A 528 -26.68 20.29 18.94
CA ARG A 528 -27.46 19.06 19.16
C ARG A 528 -28.06 18.52 17.86
N SER A 529 -28.40 19.39 16.92
CA SER A 529 -28.91 19.01 15.60
C SER A 529 -27.86 18.22 14.79
N LEU A 530 -26.57 18.45 15.03
CA LEU A 530 -25.47 17.69 14.40
C LEU A 530 -25.34 16.25 14.92
N LEU A 531 -25.86 15.97 16.12
CA LEU A 531 -25.89 14.62 16.71
C LEU A 531 -27.11 13.81 16.23
N HIS A 532 -28.07 14.45 15.57
CA HIS A 532 -29.28 13.84 15.04
C HIS A 532 -29.18 13.66 13.52
N VAL A 533 -28.33 12.71 13.11
CA VAL A 533 -28.18 12.28 11.72
C VAL A 533 -28.92 10.97 11.50
N SER A 534 -29.79 10.92 10.50
CA SER A 534 -30.60 9.74 10.18
C SER A 534 -30.74 9.51 8.69
N VAL A 535 -31.19 8.31 8.30
CA VAL A 535 -31.53 7.97 6.92
C VAL A 535 -32.87 7.24 6.93
N GLU A 536 -33.88 7.84 6.30
CA GLU A 536 -35.23 7.30 6.25
C GLU A 536 -35.77 7.35 4.81
N ALA A 537 -36.83 6.57 4.55
CA ALA A 537 -37.48 6.60 3.25
C ALA A 537 -38.31 7.88 3.10
N LEU A 538 -38.09 8.61 2.01
CA LEU A 538 -38.74 9.90 1.73
C LEU A 538 -39.69 9.77 0.55
N TRP A 539 -40.81 10.48 0.57
CA TRP A 539 -41.74 10.55 -0.55
C TRP A 539 -41.48 11.79 -1.39
N VAL A 540 -41.53 11.66 -2.72
CA VAL A 540 -41.40 12.79 -3.64
C VAL A 540 -42.70 12.92 -4.42
N LYS A 541 -43.35 14.09 -4.34
CA LYS A 541 -44.60 14.34 -5.07
C LYS A 541 -44.32 14.52 -6.57
N ASN A 542 -45.19 13.94 -7.39
CA ASN A 542 -45.15 14.07 -8.84
C ASN A 542 -45.70 15.46 -9.25
N LEU A 543 -44.87 16.31 -9.86
CA LEU A 543 -45.20 17.73 -10.09
C LEU A 543 -46.19 17.98 -11.23
N HIS A 544 -46.61 16.95 -11.98
CA HIS A 544 -47.61 17.10 -13.05
C HIS A 544 -49.05 17.38 -12.57
N MET A 545 -49.29 17.46 -11.27
CA MET A 545 -50.57 17.95 -10.71
C MET A 545 -50.51 19.35 -10.09
N MET A 546 -49.36 20.05 -10.11
CA MET A 546 -49.28 21.43 -9.60
C MET A 546 -49.66 22.51 -10.62
N THR A 547 -50.00 22.16 -11.87
CA THR A 547 -50.51 23.11 -12.88
C THR A 547 -52.04 23.14 -12.98
N LYS A 548 -52.76 22.76 -11.93
CA LYS A 548 -54.22 22.89 -11.87
C LYS A 548 -54.74 23.53 -10.59
N THR A 549 -54.07 24.55 -10.03
CA THR A 549 -54.73 25.52 -9.13
C THR A 549 -53.81 26.71 -8.81
N CYS A 550 -53.82 27.70 -9.70
CA CYS A 550 -53.81 29.13 -9.32
C CYS A 550 -54.15 29.95 -10.57
N ALA A 551 -55.32 30.58 -10.56
CA ALA A 551 -55.86 31.44 -11.62
C ALA A 551 -54.91 32.62 -11.90
N THR A 552 -54.76 33.13 -13.13
CA THR A 552 -55.73 34.03 -13.79
C THR A 552 -55.17 34.48 -15.14
N LEU A 553 -56.00 34.45 -16.19
CA LEU A 553 -56.37 35.59 -17.05
C LEU A 553 -57.21 35.09 -18.24
N PRO A 554 -58.32 35.76 -18.59
CA PRO A 554 -59.18 35.33 -19.69
C PRO A 554 -58.56 35.68 -21.06
N PRO A 555 -58.90 34.94 -22.13
CA PRO A 555 -58.38 35.18 -23.46
C PRO A 555 -58.97 36.46 -24.04
N ARG A 556 -58.10 37.40 -24.44
CA ARG A 556 -58.47 38.56 -25.24
C ARG A 556 -58.87 38.06 -26.64
N ARG A 557 -60.14 38.21 -27.01
CA ARG A 557 -60.67 37.98 -28.36
C ARG A 557 -59.87 38.79 -29.38
N SER A 558 -59.25 38.15 -30.36
CA SER A 558 -58.91 38.76 -31.64
C SER A 558 -60.02 38.44 -32.65
N SER A 559 -60.73 39.47 -33.07
CA SER A 559 -61.66 39.42 -34.20
C SER A 559 -60.91 39.74 -35.50
N SER A 560 -61.00 38.79 -36.45
CA SER A 560 -61.14 38.94 -37.91
C SER A 560 -60.11 39.74 -38.74
N GLY A 561 -59.76 39.17 -39.90
CA GLY A 561 -58.95 39.76 -40.99
C GLY A 561 -59.54 41.05 -41.59
N ALA A 562 -58.96 41.71 -42.60
CA ALA A 562 -58.03 41.31 -43.66
C ALA A 562 -57.28 42.59 -44.17
N PRO A 563 -56.82 42.70 -45.42
CA PRO A 563 -55.47 42.40 -45.91
C PRO A 563 -54.64 43.66 -46.30
N ILE A 564 -53.39 43.37 -46.67
CA ILE A 564 -52.31 44.22 -47.22
C ILE A 564 -52.78 45.12 -48.37
N PRO A 565 -52.16 46.32 -48.53
CA PRO A 565 -51.58 46.64 -49.84
C PRO A 565 -50.17 47.25 -49.78
N SER A 566 -49.37 46.79 -50.76
CA SER A 566 -48.12 47.31 -51.36
C SER A 566 -46.95 47.72 -50.46
#